data_AF-A0AAJ1W657-F1
#
_entry.id   AF-A0AAJ1W657-F1
#
_cell.length_a   1.000
_cell.length_b   1.000
_cell.length_c   1.000
_cell.angle_alpha   90.00
_cell.angle_beta   90.00
_cell.angle_gamma   90.00
#
_symmetry.space_group_name_H-M   'P 1'
#
loop_
_entity.id
_entity.type
_entity.pdbx_description
1 polymer ?
#
loop_
_entity_poly.entity_id
_entity_poly.type
_entity_poly.pdbx_seq_one_letter_code
_entity_poly.pdbx_strand_id
1 'polypeptide(L)'
;MSRIDRILQDARKRYHRLPAEQVPEAVRRGAVLVDIRPAAQRACEGEVPGALVIERNVLEWRCDPTSDARLPLATDDDVEWVILCSEGYTSSLAAAALLDLGLHRATDVVGGYHALVAAGVLDTAQPGSSQLGSGQPRQSVLT
;
A
#
# COMPACT_ATOMS: atom_id res chain seq x y z
N MET A 1 -20.50 -2.20 -21.81
CA MET A 1 -19.69 -1.76 -20.67
C MET A 1 -20.63 -1.42 -19.52
N SER A 2 -20.39 -1.96 -18.33
CA SER A 2 -21.28 -1.75 -17.17
C SER A 2 -21.11 -0.35 -16.58
N ARG A 3 -22.02 0.06 -15.68
CA ARG A 3 -21.90 1.34 -14.97
C ARG A 3 -20.65 1.38 -14.07
N ILE A 4 -20.34 0.27 -13.41
CA ILE A 4 -19.15 0.19 -12.55
C ILE A 4 -17.86 0.24 -13.38
N ASP A 5 -17.83 -0.37 -14.57
CA ASP A 5 -16.68 -0.26 -15.48
C ASP A 5 -16.43 1.20 -15.88
N ARG A 6 -17.51 1.98 -16.12
CA ARG A 6 -17.40 3.40 -16.47
C ARG A 6 -16.83 4.20 -15.31
N ILE A 7 -17.40 4.03 -14.11
CA ILE A 7 -16.91 4.70 -12.90
C ILE A 7 -15.43 4.37 -12.66
N LEU A 8 -15.05 3.11 -12.79
CA LEU A 8 -13.67 2.67 -12.65
C LEU A 8 -12.76 3.30 -13.70
N GLN A 9 -13.16 3.29 -14.97
CA GLN A 9 -12.37 3.89 -16.04
C GLN A 9 -12.19 5.39 -15.82
N ASP A 10 -13.24 6.08 -15.37
CA ASP A 10 -13.19 7.52 -15.09
C ASP A 10 -12.32 7.83 -13.86
N ALA A 11 -12.40 7.03 -12.80
CA ALA A 11 -11.51 7.13 -11.64
C ALA A 11 -10.03 7.04 -12.05
N ARG A 12 -9.68 6.04 -12.86
CA ARG A 12 -8.30 5.79 -13.32
C ARG A 12 -7.71 6.89 -14.22
N LYS A 13 -8.53 7.82 -14.73
CA LYS A 13 -8.05 8.98 -15.51
C LYS A 13 -7.56 10.12 -14.61
N ARG A 14 -7.88 10.09 -13.32
CA ARG A 14 -7.63 11.22 -12.39
C ARG A 14 -6.22 11.24 -11.82
N TYR A 15 -5.46 10.15 -11.96
CA TYR A 15 -4.13 9.99 -11.38
C TYR A 15 -3.32 8.94 -12.14
N HIS A 16 -2.00 8.93 -11.92
CA HIS A 16 -1.11 7.93 -12.51
C HIS A 16 -1.05 6.70 -11.62
N ARG A 17 -1.53 5.57 -12.14
CA ARG A 17 -1.48 4.28 -11.44
C ARG A 17 -0.05 3.73 -11.42
N LEU A 18 0.34 3.12 -10.31
CA LEU A 18 1.69 2.63 -10.09
C LEU A 18 1.85 1.19 -10.61
N PRO A 19 2.77 0.91 -11.54
CA PRO A 19 3.11 -0.46 -11.92
C PRO A 19 3.67 -1.26 -10.74
N ALA A 20 3.37 -2.56 -10.69
CA ALA A 20 3.74 -3.43 -9.57
C ALA A 20 5.25 -3.42 -9.31
N GLU A 21 6.07 -3.47 -10.36
CA GLU A 21 7.52 -3.44 -10.30
C GLU A 21 8.11 -2.13 -9.72
N GLN A 22 7.32 -1.06 -9.67
CA GLN A 22 7.75 0.25 -9.15
C GLN A 22 7.37 0.47 -7.68
N VAL A 23 6.53 -0.39 -7.10
CA VAL A 23 6.14 -0.33 -5.68
C VAL A 23 7.36 -0.33 -4.74
N PRO A 24 8.41 -1.13 -4.95
CA PRO A 24 9.56 -1.14 -4.04
C PRO A 24 10.29 0.21 -4.00
N GLU A 25 10.42 0.86 -5.16
CA GLU A 25 11.01 2.20 -5.23
C GLU A 25 10.09 3.24 -4.59
N ALA A 26 8.77 3.08 -4.72
CA ALA A 26 7.80 3.93 -4.02
C ALA A 26 7.94 3.87 -2.52
N VAL A 27 8.02 2.67 -1.97
CA VAL A 27 8.21 2.48 -0.53
C VAL A 27 9.57 3.05 -0.09
N ARG A 28 10.65 2.86 -0.86
CA ARG A 28 11.96 3.43 -0.55
C ARG A 28 11.98 4.96 -0.49
N ARG A 29 11.21 5.64 -1.35
CA ARG A 29 11.08 7.11 -1.31
C ARG A 29 10.08 7.63 -0.26
N GLY A 30 9.47 6.74 0.54
CA GLY A 30 8.58 7.10 1.64
C GLY A 30 7.08 6.94 1.37
N ALA A 31 6.67 6.31 0.27
CA ALA A 31 5.27 6.01 0.04
C ALA A 31 4.76 4.94 1.02
N VAL A 32 3.49 5.07 1.43
CA VAL A 32 2.83 4.12 2.33
C VAL A 32 1.99 3.16 1.50
N LEU A 33 2.45 1.92 1.39
CA LEU A 33 1.68 0.85 0.76
C LEU A 33 0.56 0.41 1.72
N VAL A 34 -0.70 0.53 1.28
CA VAL A 34 -1.89 0.21 2.09
C VAL A 34 -2.65 -0.95 1.49
N ASP A 35 -2.75 -2.07 2.21
CA ASP A 35 -3.57 -3.21 1.81
C ASP A 35 -5.00 -3.08 2.36
N ILE A 36 -5.95 -2.89 1.44
CA ILE A 36 -7.37 -2.69 1.74
C ILE A 36 -8.22 -3.95 1.61
N ARG A 37 -7.61 -5.11 1.31
CA ARG A 37 -8.30 -6.39 1.22
C ARG A 37 -8.87 -6.78 2.59
N PRO A 38 -10.04 -7.43 2.68
CA PRO A 38 -10.53 -7.98 3.94
C PRO A 38 -9.58 -9.05 4.52
N ALA A 39 -9.55 -9.21 5.84
CA ALA A 39 -8.69 -10.19 6.51
C ALA A 39 -8.85 -11.62 5.96
N ALA A 40 -10.08 -12.06 5.68
CA ALA A 40 -10.32 -13.37 5.09
C ALA A 40 -9.68 -13.54 3.70
N GLN A 41 -9.66 -12.48 2.89
CA GLN A 41 -9.02 -12.52 1.57
C GLN A 41 -7.51 -12.61 1.69
N ARG A 42 -6.90 -11.82 2.59
CA ARG A 42 -5.45 -11.90 2.84
C ARG A 42 -5.03 -13.26 3.41
N ALA A 43 -5.87 -13.87 4.26
CA ALA A 43 -5.62 -15.22 4.77
C ALA A 43 -5.61 -16.30 3.68
N CYS A 44 -6.39 -16.11 2.60
CA CYS A 44 -6.41 -17.03 1.46
C CYS A 44 -5.32 -16.73 0.42
N GLU A 45 -5.11 -15.46 0.08
CA GLU A 45 -4.19 -15.05 -1.00
C GLU A 45 -2.74 -14.90 -0.53
N GLY A 46 -2.54 -14.51 0.73
CA GLY A 46 -1.25 -14.12 1.31
C GLY A 46 -1.18 -12.65 1.67
N GLU A 47 -0.27 -12.34 2.60
CA GLU A 47 0.00 -10.98 3.07
C GLU A 47 1.11 -10.30 2.26
N VAL A 48 1.21 -8.98 2.39
CA VAL A 48 2.30 -8.19 1.81
C VAL A 48 3.17 -7.67 2.96
N PRO A 49 4.39 -8.19 3.15
CA PRO A 49 5.29 -7.70 4.18
C PRO A 49 5.52 -6.20 4.07
N GLY A 50 5.36 -5.47 5.18
CA GLY A 50 5.55 -4.02 5.23
C GLY A 50 4.36 -3.18 4.75
N ALA A 51 3.32 -3.78 4.16
CA ALA A 51 2.09 -3.06 3.85
C ALA A 51 1.30 -2.76 5.13
N LEU A 52 0.78 -1.54 5.22
CA LEU A 52 -0.14 -1.13 6.27
C LEU A 52 -1.54 -1.67 5.95
N VAL A 53 -2.12 -2.44 6.86
CA VAL A 53 -3.47 -2.98 6.66
C VAL A 53 -4.51 -1.96 7.13
N ILE A 54 -5.32 -1.46 6.21
CA ILE A 54 -6.50 -0.63 6.48
C ILE A 54 -7.64 -1.14 5.62
N GLU A 55 -8.62 -1.83 6.18
CA GLU A 55 -9.75 -2.30 5.36
C GLU A 55 -10.52 -1.13 4.73
N ARG A 56 -11.06 -1.37 3.53
CA ARG A 56 -11.68 -0.33 2.69
C ARG A 56 -12.72 0.52 3.41
N ASN A 57 -13.45 -0.05 4.36
CA ASN A 57 -14.57 0.57 5.08
C ASN A 57 -14.17 1.75 5.99
N VAL A 58 -12.89 1.89 6.34
CA VAL A 58 -12.42 2.95 7.24
C VAL A 58 -11.32 3.83 6.61
N LEU A 59 -10.98 3.58 5.35
CA LEU A 59 -9.79 4.14 4.71
C LEU A 59 -9.75 5.67 4.77
N GLU A 60 -10.83 6.34 4.37
CA GLU A 60 -10.96 7.80 4.31
C GLU A 60 -10.64 8.45 5.65
N TRP A 61 -11.27 7.97 6.73
CA TRP A 61 -11.06 8.50 8.08
C TRP A 61 -9.65 8.26 8.62
N ARG A 62 -8.96 7.20 8.16
CA ARG A 62 -7.60 6.87 8.61
C ARG A 62 -6.53 7.65 7.85
N CYS A 63 -6.79 8.01 6.59
CA CYS A 63 -5.84 8.70 5.73
C CYS A 63 -5.98 10.24 5.74
N ASP A 64 -7.15 10.79 6.10
CA ASP A 64 -7.38 12.23 6.18
C ASP A 64 -6.62 12.86 7.38
N PRO A 65 -5.65 13.78 7.16
CA PRO A 65 -4.89 14.42 8.23
C PRO A 65 -5.75 15.32 9.12
N THR A 66 -6.95 15.71 8.69
CA THR A 66 -7.90 16.53 9.46
C THR A 66 -8.86 15.69 10.31
N SER A 67 -8.92 14.38 10.08
CA SER A 67 -9.81 13.46 10.80
C SER A 67 -9.32 13.19 12.23
N ASP A 68 -10.25 13.19 13.20
CA ASP A 68 -9.98 12.77 14.58
C ASP A 68 -9.55 11.30 14.69
N ALA A 69 -9.94 10.47 13.71
CA ALA A 69 -9.62 9.05 13.65
C ALA A 69 -8.37 8.73 12.81
N ARG A 70 -7.63 9.76 12.38
CA ARG A 70 -6.47 9.60 11.50
C ARG A 70 -5.40 8.70 12.10
N LEU A 71 -4.63 8.07 11.23
CA LEU A 71 -3.39 7.44 11.65
C LEU A 71 -2.31 8.49 11.90
N PRO A 72 -1.33 8.21 12.78
CA PRO A 72 -0.19 9.11 12.99
C PRO A 72 0.61 9.41 11.71
N LEU A 73 0.56 8.51 10.72
CA LEU A 73 1.21 8.66 9.40
C LEU A 73 0.50 9.66 8.49
N ALA A 74 -0.78 9.98 8.75
CA ALA A 74 -1.53 11.00 8.01
C ALA A 74 -1.17 12.39 8.54
N THR A 75 0.04 12.86 8.27
CA THR A 75 0.56 14.14 8.80
C THR A 75 0.06 15.35 8.02
N ASP A 76 -0.11 15.20 6.71
CA ASP A 76 -0.48 16.26 5.76
C ASP A 76 -0.96 15.64 4.44
N ASP A 77 -1.30 16.49 3.47
CA ASP A 77 -1.81 16.10 2.16
C ASP A 77 -0.72 15.54 1.21
N ASP A 78 0.57 15.65 1.57
CA ASP A 78 1.73 15.21 0.78
C ASP A 78 2.10 13.74 1.04
N VAL A 79 1.36 13.02 1.87
CA VAL A 79 1.57 11.57 2.08
C VAL A 79 1.19 10.79 0.81
N GLU A 80 2.13 10.02 0.28
CA GLU A 80 1.90 9.16 -0.90
C GLU A 80 1.25 7.84 -0.48
N TRP A 81 -0.08 7.82 -0.46
CA TRP A 81 -0.88 6.62 -0.20
C TRP A 81 -0.97 5.73 -1.45
N VAL A 82 -0.31 4.56 -1.43
CA VAL A 82 -0.36 3.57 -2.52
C VAL A 82 -1.33 2.47 -2.13
N ILE A 83 -2.54 2.50 -2.71
CA ILE A 83 -3.62 1.60 -2.31
C ILE A 83 -3.56 0.27 -3.08
N LEU A 84 -3.61 -0.82 -2.34
CA LEU A 84 -3.53 -2.19 -2.84
C LEU A 84 -4.82 -2.95 -2.53
N CYS A 85 -5.43 -3.53 -3.56
CA CYS A 85 -6.43 -4.58 -3.40
C CYS A 85 -5.99 -5.83 -4.17
N SER A 86 -6.85 -6.86 -4.27
CA SER A 86 -6.49 -8.12 -4.93
C SER A 86 -6.10 -7.96 -6.41
N GLU A 87 -6.95 -7.32 -7.23
CA GLU A 87 -6.74 -7.21 -8.70
C GLU A 87 -6.62 -5.76 -9.23
N GLY A 88 -6.55 -4.77 -8.35
CA GLY A 88 -6.43 -3.35 -8.74
C GLY A 88 -7.75 -2.68 -9.18
N TYR A 89 -8.91 -3.25 -8.85
CA TYR A 89 -10.23 -2.66 -9.13
C TYR A 89 -10.70 -1.73 -8.00
N THR A 90 -10.93 -2.30 -6.82
CA THR A 90 -11.39 -1.57 -5.63
C THR A 90 -10.39 -0.51 -5.19
N SER A 91 -9.09 -0.79 -5.32
CA SER A 91 -8.03 0.17 -4.98
C SER A 91 -8.08 1.42 -5.86
N SER A 92 -8.48 1.32 -7.13
CA SER A 92 -8.61 2.49 -7.99
C SER A 92 -9.74 3.42 -7.53
N LEU A 93 -10.86 2.83 -7.11
CA LEU A 93 -11.99 3.60 -6.57
C LEU A 93 -11.63 4.22 -5.22
N ALA A 94 -10.86 3.51 -4.40
CA ALA A 94 -10.37 3.99 -3.13
C ALA A 94 -9.40 5.17 -3.29
N ALA A 95 -8.42 5.06 -4.20
CA ALA A 95 -7.51 6.17 -4.50
C ALA A 95 -8.27 7.41 -4.99
N ALA A 96 -9.29 7.24 -5.86
CA ALA A 96 -10.13 8.35 -6.29
C ALA A 96 -10.90 9.01 -5.13
N ALA A 97 -11.40 8.23 -4.17
CA ALA A 97 -12.05 8.77 -2.97
C ALA A 97 -11.08 9.56 -2.09
N LEU A 98 -9.82 9.11 -1.96
CA LEU A 98 -8.78 9.87 -1.24
C LEU A 98 -8.42 11.18 -1.98
N LEU A 99 -8.41 11.18 -3.32
CA LEU A 99 -8.23 12.41 -4.10
C LEU A 99 -9.39 13.39 -3.90
N ASP A 100 -10.63 12.91 -3.70
CA ASP A 100 -11.78 13.78 -3.38
C ASP A 100 -11.62 14.51 -2.04
N LEU A 101 -10.79 13.98 -1.13
CA LEU A 101 -10.44 14.62 0.15
C LEU A 101 -9.27 15.60 0.05
N GLY A 102 -8.61 15.71 -1.12
CA GLY A 102 -7.43 16.57 -1.31
C GLY A 102 -6.09 15.85 -1.15
N LEU A 103 -6.08 14.53 -0.86
CA LEU A 103 -4.86 13.72 -0.74
C LEU A 103 -4.25 13.44 -2.12
N HIS A 104 -3.63 14.46 -2.68
CA HIS A 104 -3.29 14.57 -4.10
C HIS A 104 -2.24 13.56 -4.59
N ARG A 105 -1.51 12.90 -3.69
CA ARG A 105 -0.54 11.83 -4.01
C ARG A 105 -1.12 10.42 -3.89
N ALA A 106 -2.42 10.26 -3.61
CA ALA A 106 -3.05 8.96 -3.57
C ALA A 106 -3.03 8.28 -4.96
N THR A 107 -2.62 7.02 -4.98
CA THR A 107 -2.58 6.18 -6.19
C THR A 107 -2.93 4.74 -5.87
N ASP A 108 -2.97 3.87 -6.87
CA ASP A 108 -3.20 2.45 -6.72
C ASP A 108 -2.24 1.60 -7.55
N VAL A 109 -2.11 0.33 -7.17
CA VAL A 109 -1.25 -0.62 -7.88
C VAL A 109 -1.97 -1.25 -9.07
N VAL A 110 -1.37 -1.16 -10.25
CA VAL A 110 -1.86 -1.84 -11.46
C VAL A 110 -1.84 -3.35 -11.24
N GLY A 111 -3.01 -3.99 -11.34
CA GLY A 111 -3.17 -5.44 -11.19
C GLY A 111 -3.15 -5.95 -9.74
N GLY A 112 -3.04 -5.04 -8.75
CA GLY A 112 -3.19 -5.37 -7.33
C GLY A 112 -2.14 -6.36 -6.80
N TYR A 113 -2.53 -7.09 -5.76
CA TYR A 113 -1.71 -8.12 -5.11
C TYR A 113 -1.18 -9.16 -6.10
N HIS A 114 -2.02 -9.63 -7.02
CA HIS A 114 -1.63 -10.62 -8.01
C HIS A 114 -0.48 -10.14 -8.90
N ALA A 115 -0.45 -8.85 -9.25
CA ALA A 115 0.66 -8.28 -10.01
C ALA A 115 1.95 -8.16 -9.17
N LEU A 116 1.87 -7.88 -7.86
CA LEU A 116 3.04 -7.90 -6.98
C LEU A 116 3.65 -9.29 -6.85
N VAL A 117 2.80 -10.31 -6.73
CA VAL A 117 3.22 -11.73 -6.74
C VAL A 117 3.91 -12.06 -8.06
N ALA A 118 3.26 -11.74 -9.19
CA ALA A 118 3.78 -12.03 -10.52
C ALA A 118 5.12 -11.32 -10.80
N ALA A 119 5.30 -10.11 -10.27
CA ALA A 119 6.55 -9.35 -10.37
C ALA A 119 7.63 -9.80 -9.37
N GLY A 120 7.29 -10.64 -8.37
CA GLY A 120 8.24 -11.12 -7.37
C GLY A 120 8.73 -10.05 -6.39
N VAL A 121 7.89 -9.05 -6.08
CA VAL A 121 8.30 -7.85 -5.31
C VAL A 121 7.73 -7.76 -3.89
N LEU A 122 7.03 -8.80 -3.40
CA LEU A 122 6.39 -8.79 -2.07
C LEU A 122 7.35 -8.45 -0.92
N ASP A 123 8.58 -8.97 -0.95
CA ASP A 123 9.55 -8.83 0.14
C ASP A 123 10.30 -7.50 0.14
N THR A 124 10.15 -6.71 -0.93
CA THR A 124 10.92 -5.48 -1.13
C THR A 124 10.21 -4.22 -0.64
N ALA A 125 9.02 -4.37 -0.04
CA ALA A 125 8.25 -3.30 0.58
C ALA A 125 8.66 -3.03 2.05
N GLN A 126 9.80 -3.55 2.51
CA GLN A 126 10.39 -3.12 3.78
C GLN A 126 11.46 -2.03 3.55
N PRO A 127 11.42 -0.91 4.28
CA PRO A 127 12.57 -0.03 4.37
C PRO A 127 13.69 -0.75 5.14
N GLY A 128 14.65 -1.31 4.39
CA GLY A 128 16.00 -1.68 4.81
C GLY A 128 16.15 -2.50 6.11
N SER A 129 15.99 -3.82 6.03
CA SER A 129 16.81 -4.72 6.87
C SER A 129 18.11 -5.02 6.11
N SER A 130 19.07 -4.09 6.21
CA SER A 130 20.43 -4.35 5.73
C SER A 130 20.97 -5.58 6.45
N GLN A 131 21.43 -6.55 5.66
CA GLN A 131 22.21 -7.73 6.05
C GLN A 131 23.07 -7.52 7.30
N LEU A 132 22.69 -8.13 8.42
CA LEU A 132 23.64 -8.46 9.48
C LEU A 132 24.34 -9.76 9.06
N GLY A 133 25.48 -9.58 8.40
CA GLY A 133 26.36 -10.65 7.95
C GLY A 133 26.84 -11.52 9.12
N SER A 134 26.95 -12.81 8.81
CA SER A 134 27.64 -13.85 9.57
C SER A 134 29.06 -13.43 10.00
N GLY A 135 29.36 -13.55 11.30
CA GLY A 135 30.71 -13.44 11.86
C GLY A 135 30.76 -13.87 13.33
N GLN A 136 31.24 -15.09 13.57
CA GLN A 136 31.26 -15.86 14.82
C GLN A 136 32.36 -15.37 15.82
N PRO A 137 32.64 -16.10 16.93
CA PRO A 137 32.20 -15.90 18.33
C PRO A 137 33.28 -15.29 19.25
N ARG A 138 32.93 -14.75 20.44
CA ARG A 138 33.89 -14.62 21.57
C ARG A 138 33.27 -14.77 22.97
N GLN A 139 33.76 -15.81 23.64
CA GLN A 139 34.23 -15.92 25.04
C GLN A 139 33.27 -15.73 26.23
N SER A 140 33.04 -16.89 26.87
CA SER A 140 32.97 -17.16 28.31
C SER A 140 33.53 -16.11 29.27
N VAL A 141 32.74 -15.74 30.28
CA VAL A 141 33.19 -15.52 31.67
C VAL A 141 32.09 -15.99 32.63
N LEU A 142 32.46 -16.98 33.46
CA LEU A 142 31.80 -17.33 34.72
C LEU A 142 31.89 -16.15 35.70
N THR A 143 30.79 -15.81 36.39
CA THR A 143 30.75 -15.55 37.84
C THR A 143 29.32 -15.71 38.31
#